data_AF-A0A1I8MBW3-F1
#
_entry.id   AF-A0A1I8MBW3-F1
#
_cell.length_a   1.000
_cell.length_b   1.000
_cell.length_c   1.000
_cell.angle_alpha   90.00
_cell.angle_beta   90.00
_cell.angle_gamma   90.00
#
_symmetry.space_group_name_H-M   'P 1'
#
loop_
_entity.id
_entity.type
_entity.pdbx_description
1 polymer ?
#
loop_
_entity_poly.entity_id
_entity_poly.type
_entity_poly.pdbx_seq_one_letter_code
_entity_poly.pdbx_strand_id
1 'polypeptide(L)'
;MKFFACLTFLACVIACVLACDPDSNNMPTCTSSNLNVPVRNFWDPTCYWQCTKAGAAAEIVRCPTAELFDSALGQCVSYKNWNWTAPCPKN
;
A
#
# COMPACT_ATOMS: atom_id res chain seq x y z
N MET A 1 6.09 -30.01 -24.14
CA MET A 1 7.36 -29.40 -23.65
C MET A 1 7.39 -27.87 -23.78
N LYS A 2 6.87 -27.27 -24.88
CA LYS A 2 6.82 -25.80 -25.05
C LYS A 2 5.77 -25.07 -24.17
N PHE A 3 4.63 -25.71 -23.88
CA PHE A 3 3.57 -25.13 -23.03
C PHE A 3 3.98 -24.95 -21.56
N PHE A 4 4.69 -25.93 -20.99
CA PHE A 4 5.14 -25.87 -19.59
C PHE A 4 6.16 -24.74 -19.35
N ALA A 5 7.00 -24.43 -20.34
CA ALA A 5 7.97 -23.33 -20.26
C ALA A 5 7.29 -21.94 -20.27
N CYS A 6 6.17 -21.78 -20.99
CA CYS A 6 5.38 -20.54 -20.95
C CYS A 6 4.64 -20.36 -19.62
N LEU A 7 4.08 -21.44 -19.06
CA LEU A 7 3.34 -21.41 -17.79
C LEU A 7 4.25 -21.07 -16.59
N THR A 8 5.48 -21.58 -16.56
CA THR A 8 6.45 -21.25 -15.50
C THR A 8 6.97 -19.83 -15.61
N PHE A 9 7.20 -19.33 -16.82
CA PHE A 9 7.61 -17.94 -17.05
C PHE A 9 6.51 -16.96 -16.63
N LEU A 10 5.25 -17.26 -16.97
CA LEU A 10 4.09 -16.44 -16.59
C LEU A 10 3.88 -16.42 -15.06
N ALA A 11 4.02 -17.56 -14.39
CA ALA A 11 3.91 -17.64 -12.93
C ALA A 11 5.00 -16.84 -12.20
N CYS A 12 6.23 -16.83 -12.73
CA CYS A 12 7.34 -16.06 -12.17
C CYS A 12 7.10 -14.55 -12.29
N VAL A 13 6.61 -14.09 -13.44
CA VAL A 13 6.26 -12.67 -13.66
C VAL A 13 5.14 -12.22 -12.71
N ILE A 14 4.11 -13.04 -12.49
CA ILE A 14 3.03 -12.72 -11.54
C ILE A 14 3.55 -12.62 -10.10
N ALA A 15 4.45 -13.51 -9.69
CA ALA A 15 5.06 -13.46 -8.36
C ALA A 15 5.92 -12.20 -8.15
N CYS A 16 6.62 -11.74 -9.18
CA CYS A 16 7.40 -10.49 -9.13
C CYS A 16 6.52 -9.24 -8.96
N VAL A 17 5.31 -9.22 -9.52
CA VAL A 17 4.37 -8.08 -9.41
C VAL A 17 3.67 -8.05 -8.06
N LEU A 18 3.58 -9.20 -7.37
CA LEU A 18 3.03 -9.31 -6.01
C LEU A 18 4.09 -9.14 -4.91
N ALA A 19 5.36 -8.97 -5.28
CA ALA A 19 6.41 -8.71 -4.30
C ALA A 19 6.24 -7.31 -3.72
N CYS A 20 6.16 -7.22 -2.39
CA CYS A 20 6.18 -5.96 -1.68
C CYS A 20 7.52 -5.25 -1.92
N ASP A 21 7.46 -3.97 -2.31
CA ASP A 21 8.63 -3.11 -2.49
C ASP A 21 8.86 -2.24 -1.24
N PRO A 22 9.77 -2.63 -0.33
CA PRO A 22 10.00 -1.89 0.91
C PRO A 22 10.59 -0.51 0.66
N ASP A 23 11.30 -0.27 -0.46
CA ASP A 23 11.95 1.00 -0.74
C ASP A 23 10.98 2.05 -1.31
N SER A 24 9.76 1.63 -1.68
CA SER A 24 8.68 2.52 -2.12
C SER A 24 7.96 3.23 -0.96
N ASN A 25 7.09 4.19 -1.30
CA ASN A 25 6.17 4.83 -0.35
C ASN A 25 4.78 4.17 -0.29
N ASN A 26 4.58 3.04 -0.99
CA ASN A 26 3.31 2.34 -1.14
C ASN A 26 2.15 3.18 -1.71
N MET A 27 2.46 4.11 -2.61
CA MET A 27 1.42 4.83 -3.35
C MET A 27 0.67 3.84 -4.27
N PRO A 28 -0.66 3.67 -4.11
CA PRO A 28 -1.41 2.72 -4.91
C PRO A 28 -1.67 3.28 -6.31
N THR A 29 -1.84 2.37 -7.28
CA THR A 29 -2.51 2.72 -8.53
C THR A 29 -4.02 2.79 -8.28
N CYS A 30 -4.66 3.92 -8.60
CA CYS A 30 -6.10 4.07 -8.37
C CYS A 30 -6.93 3.34 -9.42
N THR A 31 -7.78 2.43 -8.96
CA THR A 31 -8.73 1.65 -9.76
C THR A 31 -10.14 1.84 -9.18
N SER A 32 -11.16 1.30 -9.85
CA SER A 32 -12.52 1.32 -9.30
C SER A 32 -12.66 0.53 -7.99
N SER A 33 -11.74 -0.38 -7.68
CA SER A 33 -11.83 -1.27 -6.52
C SER A 33 -11.20 -0.71 -5.23
N ASN A 34 -10.42 0.37 -5.31
CA ASN A 34 -9.77 0.98 -4.15
C ASN A 34 -10.13 2.45 -3.94
N LEU A 35 -11.21 2.92 -4.57
CA LEU A 35 -11.72 4.26 -4.32
C LEU A 35 -12.19 4.40 -2.88
N ASN A 36 -11.79 5.51 -2.27
CA ASN A 36 -12.06 5.86 -0.88
C ASN A 36 -11.54 4.87 0.16
N VAL A 37 -10.62 3.98 -0.21
CA VAL A 37 -9.93 3.08 0.71
C VAL A 37 -8.60 3.73 1.11
N PRO A 38 -8.39 4.03 2.40
CA PRO A 38 -7.14 4.62 2.85
C PRO A 38 -6.01 3.58 2.77
N VAL A 39 -4.91 3.95 2.14
CA VAL A 39 -3.74 3.09 1.97
C VAL A 39 -2.56 3.69 2.72
N ARG A 40 -1.93 2.89 3.59
CA ARG A 40 -0.79 3.33 4.40
C ARG A 40 0.37 3.77 3.52
N ASN A 41 0.91 4.96 3.79
CA ASN A 41 2.25 5.32 3.35
C ASN A 41 3.28 4.54 4.17
N PHE A 42 4.25 3.91 3.51
CA PHE A 42 5.22 3.07 4.19
C PHE A 42 6.12 3.79 5.19
N TRP A 43 6.46 5.04 4.89
CA TRP A 43 7.53 5.76 5.58
C TRP A 43 7.06 7.05 6.26
N ASP A 44 5.89 7.58 5.88
CA ASP A 44 5.28 8.74 6.51
C ASP A 44 3.96 8.36 7.21
N PRO A 45 3.98 8.08 8.53
CA PRO A 45 2.78 7.72 9.27
C PRO A 45 1.88 8.93 9.56
N THR A 46 2.29 10.16 9.25
CA THR A 46 1.44 11.36 9.44
C THR A 46 0.42 11.54 8.31
N CYS A 47 0.42 10.65 7.32
CA CYS A 47 -0.52 10.66 6.22
C CYS A 47 -0.84 9.27 5.69
N TYR A 48 -1.83 9.22 4.82
CA TYR A 48 -2.16 8.05 4.03
C TYR A 48 -2.51 8.46 2.59
N TRP A 49 -2.48 7.49 1.69
CA TRP A 49 -2.90 7.64 0.31
C TRP A 49 -4.40 7.41 0.19
N GLN A 50 -5.08 8.25 -0.58
CA GLN A 50 -6.50 8.13 -0.87
C GLN A 50 -6.73 8.20 -2.38
N CYS A 51 -7.40 7.20 -2.94
CA CYS A 51 -7.88 7.26 -4.32
C CYS A 51 -9.28 7.86 -4.37
N THR A 52 -9.45 8.98 -5.04
CA THR A 52 -10.75 9.66 -5.25
C THR A 52 -11.37 9.31 -6.60
N LYS A 53 -10.53 8.97 -7.60
CA LYS A 53 -10.95 8.65 -8.96
C LYS A 53 -10.07 7.55 -9.59
N ALA A 54 -10.69 6.63 -10.31
CA ALA A 54 -9.98 5.57 -11.03
C ALA A 54 -9.13 6.15 -12.17
N GLY A 55 -7.91 5.67 -12.32
CA GLY A 55 -6.93 6.17 -13.30
C GLY A 55 -6.28 7.51 -12.95
N ALA A 56 -6.62 8.13 -11.82
CA ALA A 56 -5.92 9.29 -11.29
C ALA A 56 -4.76 8.87 -10.37
N ALA A 57 -3.89 9.84 -10.04
CA ALA A 57 -2.91 9.64 -8.97
C ALA A 57 -3.61 9.61 -7.61
N ALA A 58 -3.08 8.83 -6.66
CA ALA A 58 -3.54 8.85 -5.29
C ALA A 58 -3.14 10.17 -4.62
N GLU A 59 -4.03 10.70 -3.77
CA GLU A 59 -3.83 11.94 -3.05
C GLU A 59 -3.28 11.66 -1.65
N ILE A 60 -2.48 12.58 -1.10
CA ILE A 60 -2.03 12.52 0.29
C ILE A 60 -3.09 13.15 1.18
N VAL A 61 -3.55 12.40 2.18
CA VAL A 61 -4.42 12.90 3.25
C VAL A 61 -3.64 12.92 4.57
N ARG A 62 -3.53 14.10 5.19
CA ARG A 62 -2.80 14.30 6.44
C ARG A 62 -3.69 13.93 7.64
N CYS A 63 -3.11 13.21 8.59
CA CYS A 63 -3.73 13.03 9.90
C CYS A 63 -3.75 14.35 10.69
N PRO A 64 -4.69 14.50 11.64
CA PRO A 64 -4.66 15.59 12.60
C PRO A 64 -3.35 15.67 13.39
N THR A 65 -3.11 16.83 14.01
CA THR A 65 -1.93 17.02 14.87
C THR A 65 -1.89 15.99 15.99
N ALA A 66 -0.72 15.41 16.24
CA ALA A 66 -0.48 14.36 17.24
C ALA A 66 -1.20 13.03 16.96
N GLU A 67 -1.64 12.79 15.74
CA GLU A 67 -2.18 11.51 15.28
C GLU A 67 -1.35 10.93 14.13
N LEU A 68 -1.34 9.60 14.03
CA LEU A 68 -0.63 8.81 13.04
C LEU A 68 -1.59 7.77 12.44
N PHE A 69 -1.45 7.48 11.14
CA PHE A 69 -2.33 6.54 10.45
C PHE A 69 -2.02 5.09 10.84
N ASP A 70 -3.02 4.41 11.39
CA ASP A 70 -2.99 2.99 11.71
C ASP A 70 -3.70 2.20 10.60
N SER A 71 -2.96 1.34 9.90
CA SER A 71 -3.49 0.56 8.78
C SER A 71 -4.37 -0.61 9.19
N ALA A 72 -4.24 -1.12 10.41
CA ALA A 72 -5.09 -2.21 10.91
C ALA A 72 -6.48 -1.67 11.28
N LEU A 73 -6.55 -0.43 11.76
CA LEU A 73 -7.79 0.25 12.10
C LEU A 73 -8.36 1.09 10.95
N GLY A 74 -7.55 1.41 9.94
CA GLY A 74 -7.95 2.22 8.79
C GLY A 74 -8.22 3.68 9.13
N GLN A 75 -7.60 4.22 10.18
CA GLN A 75 -7.85 5.57 10.68
C GLN A 75 -6.63 6.18 11.36
N CYS A 76 -6.65 7.51 11.53
CA CYS A 76 -5.68 8.21 12.35
C CYS A 76 -5.95 7.93 13.84
N VAL A 77 -4.90 7.60 14.58
CA VAL A 77 -4.96 7.35 16.03
C VAL A 77 -3.91 8.19 16.73
N SER A 78 -4.10 8.49 18.02
CA SER A 78 -3.10 9.21 18.82
C SER A 78 -1.71 8.55 18.68
N TYR A 79 -0.66 9.38 18.52
CA TYR A 79 0.72 8.91 18.42
C TYR A 79 1.16 7.99 19.57
N LYS A 80 0.53 8.11 20.75
CA LYS A 80 0.79 7.27 21.92
C LYS A 80 0.30 5.82 21.76
N ASN A 81 -0.71 5.62 20.94
CA ASN A 81 -1.34 4.31 20.69
C ASN A 81 -0.86 3.68 19.37
N TRP A 82 -0.11 4.43 18.57
CA TRP A 82 0.38 4.01 17.28
C TRP A 82 1.65 3.18 17.41
N ASN A 83 1.77 2.13 16.59
CA ASN A 83 2.95 1.28 16.54
C ASN A 83 3.50 1.17 15.12
N TRP A 84 4.82 1.23 15.00
CA TRP A 84 5.50 1.03 13.72
C TRP A 84 5.31 -0.40 13.22
N THR A 85 4.89 -0.53 11.95
CA THR A 85 4.85 -1.80 11.22
C THR A 85 5.81 -1.73 10.05
N ALA A 86 6.62 -2.77 9.86
CA ALA A 86 7.55 -2.86 8.73
C ALA A 86 6.78 -2.80 7.39
N PRO A 87 7.29 -2.12 6.37
CA PRO A 87 6.67 -2.01 5.05
C PRO A 87 6.24 -3.35 4.44
N CYS A 88 7.12 -4.35 4.55
CA CYS A 88 6.92 -5.68 4.01
C CYS A 88 7.04 -6.75 5.10
N PRO A 89 6.33 -7.89 4.95
CA PRO A 89 6.53 -9.05 5.80
C PRO A 89 7.99 -9.51 5.77
N LYS A 90 8.47 -10.05 6.89
CA LYS A 90 9.76 -10.76 6.89
C LYS A 90 9.56 -12.08 6.15
N ASN A 91 10.36 -12.31 5.11
CA ASN A 91 10.45 -13.59 4.40
C ASN A 91 11.02 -14.69 5.29
#